data_AF-A0A562R553-F1
#
_entry.id   AF-A0A562R553-F1
#
_cell.length_a   1.000
_cell.length_b   1.000
_cell.length_c   1.000
_cell.angle_alpha   90.00
_cell.angle_beta   90.00
_cell.angle_gamma   90.00
#
_symmetry.space_group_name_H-M   'P 1'
#
loop_
_entity.id
_entity.type
_entity.pdbx_description
1 polymer ?
#
loop_
_entity_poly.entity_id
_entity_poly.type
_entity_poly.pdbx_seq_one_letter_code
_entity_poly.pdbx_strand_id
1 'polypeptide(L)'
;MVADGVNVLPAGAAEAWLRRHAGKLLELGPEPPTPAMLAARRYEITTLLEDLVDGRAPDELLATAMKLYDALAHLALRAASAWTGTGKHLARRLRAVAPVLADDLVAAMAAIIPQPEDGKRRFTTAVDRMLAPHGGPLLEGYRLAAPAEWRSAGVAFAEDEAAGRTRRTAE
;
A
#
# COMPACT_ATOMS: atom_id res chain seq x y z
N MET A 1 12.71 -22.21 5.36
CA MET A 1 12.50 -21.32 6.52
C MET A 1 12.90 -22.10 7.78
N VAL A 2 13.46 -21.47 8.81
CA VAL A 2 13.96 -22.19 10.00
C VAL A 2 12.84 -22.88 10.80
N ALA A 3 11.64 -22.29 10.87
CA ALA A 3 10.51 -22.85 11.61
C ALA A 3 9.92 -24.10 10.93
N ASP A 4 9.57 -23.99 9.64
CA ASP A 4 8.81 -25.03 8.92
C ASP A 4 9.68 -25.86 7.96
N GLY A 5 10.98 -25.60 7.92
CA GLY A 5 11.93 -26.31 7.07
C GLY A 5 12.35 -27.65 7.64
N VAL A 6 12.79 -28.53 6.74
CA VAL A 6 13.44 -29.79 7.11
C VAL A 6 14.94 -29.54 7.28
N ASN A 7 15.51 -29.95 8.41
CA ASN A 7 16.95 -29.85 8.63
C ASN A 7 17.67 -30.91 7.79
N VAL A 8 18.71 -30.50 7.06
CA VAL A 8 19.52 -31.39 6.20
C VAL A 8 20.74 -31.97 6.92
N LEU A 9 21.12 -31.37 8.05
CA LEU A 9 22.18 -31.87 8.93
C LEU A 9 21.58 -32.67 10.08
N PRO A 10 22.37 -33.52 10.76
CA PRO A 10 21.94 -34.18 11.98
C PRO A 10 21.41 -33.19 13.01
N ALA A 11 20.37 -33.59 13.74
CA ALA A 11 19.79 -32.77 14.78
C ALA A 11 20.80 -32.48 15.91
N GLY A 12 20.75 -31.26 16.44
CA GLY A 12 21.69 -30.83 17.47
C GLY A 12 21.23 -29.58 18.21
N ALA A 13 22.02 -29.16 19.21
CA ALA A 13 21.69 -28.03 20.06
C ALA A 13 21.49 -26.71 19.29
N ALA A 14 22.28 -26.50 18.22
CA ALA A 14 22.16 -25.32 17.35
C ALA A 14 20.82 -25.30 16.58
N GLU A 15 20.41 -26.42 15.99
CA GLU A 15 19.09 -26.53 15.33
C GLU A 15 17.97 -26.25 16.32
N ALA A 16 18.00 -26.91 17.49
CA ALA A 16 16.97 -26.74 18.49
C ALA A 16 16.88 -25.29 18.98
N TRP A 17 18.02 -24.61 19.14
CA TRP A 17 18.06 -23.20 19.49
C TRP A 17 17.47 -22.33 18.37
N LEU A 18 17.87 -22.54 17.12
CA LEU A 18 17.37 -21.78 15.96
C LEU A 18 15.86 -21.92 15.79
N ARG A 19 15.31 -23.14 15.93
CA ARG A 19 13.86 -23.37 15.85
C ARG A 19 13.10 -22.65 16.95
N ARG A 20 13.57 -22.75 18.21
CA ARG A 20 12.95 -22.02 19.33
C ARG A 20 13.03 -20.51 19.13
N HIS A 21 14.17 -20.00 18.68
CA HIS A 21 14.37 -18.57 18.47
C HIS A 21 13.48 -18.05 17.34
N ALA A 22 13.42 -18.77 16.20
CA ALA A 22 12.53 -18.46 15.10
C ALA A 22 11.05 -18.50 15.53
N GLY A 23 10.63 -19.48 16.33
CA GLY A 23 9.28 -19.56 16.88
C GLY A 23 8.91 -18.32 17.70
N LYS A 24 9.80 -17.90 18.62
CA LYS A 24 9.60 -16.67 19.41
C LYS A 24 9.47 -15.42 18.54
N LEU A 25 10.28 -15.28 17.48
CA LEU A 25 10.19 -14.14 16.56
C LEU A 25 8.89 -14.16 15.75
N LEU A 26 8.42 -15.36 15.35
CA LEU A 26 7.16 -15.50 14.65
C LEU A 26 5.97 -15.12 15.55
N GLU A 27 6.00 -15.53 16.81
CA GLU A 27 5.00 -15.18 17.83
C GLU A 27 5.01 -13.68 18.17
N LEU A 28 6.18 -13.05 18.19
CA LEU A 28 6.33 -11.62 18.50
C LEU A 28 5.66 -10.71 17.44
N GLY A 29 5.62 -11.16 16.19
CA GLY A 29 5.16 -10.33 15.07
C GLY A 29 6.15 -9.22 14.67
N PRO A 30 5.89 -8.51 13.57
CA PRO A 30 6.65 -7.32 13.21
C PRO A 30 6.31 -6.15 14.15
N GLU A 31 7.24 -5.21 14.29
CA GLU A 31 6.99 -3.95 15.00
C GLU A 31 5.80 -3.18 14.39
N PRO A 32 5.04 -2.43 15.21
CA PRO A 32 4.00 -1.54 14.71
C PRO A 32 4.55 -0.51 13.71
N PRO A 33 3.78 -0.11 12.69
CA PRO A 33 4.22 0.94 11.77
C PRO A 33 4.37 2.27 12.52
N THR A 34 5.46 2.99 12.23
CA THR A 34 5.58 4.38 12.69
C THR A 34 4.51 5.26 12.03
N PRO A 35 4.17 6.43 12.60
CA PRO A 35 3.24 7.36 11.97
C PRO A 35 3.63 7.75 10.54
N ALA A 36 4.93 7.91 10.27
CA ALA A 36 5.43 8.21 8.93
C ALA A 36 5.23 7.05 7.95
N MET A 37 5.48 5.81 8.38
CA MET A 37 5.21 4.62 7.56
C MET A 37 3.72 4.46 7.26
N LEU A 38 2.86 4.73 8.26
CA LEU A 38 1.41 4.67 8.08
C LEU A 38 0.92 5.76 7.11
N ALA A 39 1.42 7.00 7.25
CA ALA A 39 1.12 8.09 6.32
C ALA A 39 1.56 7.73 4.89
N ALA A 40 2.76 7.18 4.71
CA ALA A 40 3.24 6.75 3.40
C ALA A 40 2.35 5.67 2.77
N ARG A 41 1.88 4.69 3.55
CA ARG A 41 0.96 3.66 3.05
C ARG A 41 -0.42 4.21 2.71
N ARG A 42 -0.95 5.13 3.53
CA ARG A 42 -2.21 5.82 3.24
C ARG A 42 -2.12 6.59 1.93
N TYR A 43 -1.02 7.34 1.74
CA TYR A 43 -0.77 8.07 0.51
C TYR A 43 -0.71 7.14 -0.71
N GLU A 44 0.12 6.11 -0.67
CA GLU A 44 0.25 5.12 -1.75
C GLU A 44 -1.10 4.49 -2.12
N ILE A 45 -1.88 4.03 -1.13
CA ILE A 45 -3.19 3.43 -1.35
C ILE A 45 -4.18 4.44 -1.95
N THR A 46 -4.14 5.70 -1.49
CA THR A 46 -5.04 6.74 -2.00
C THR A 46 -4.71 7.06 -3.46
N THR A 47 -3.43 7.24 -3.80
CA THR A 47 -2.99 7.48 -5.19
C THR A 47 -3.36 6.30 -6.11
N LEU A 48 -3.09 5.06 -5.68
CA LEU A 48 -3.47 3.88 -6.47
C LEU A 48 -4.98 3.76 -6.68
N LEU A 49 -5.80 4.20 -5.71
CA LEU A 49 -7.25 4.23 -5.88
C LEU A 49 -7.68 5.28 -6.91
N GLU A 50 -7.11 6.49 -6.86
CA GLU A 50 -7.40 7.54 -7.87
C GLU A 50 -7.01 7.07 -9.27
N ASP A 51 -5.81 6.53 -9.43
CA ASP A 51 -5.33 5.96 -10.70
C ASP A 51 -6.28 4.85 -11.22
N LEU A 52 -6.77 3.99 -10.32
CA LEU A 52 -7.69 2.91 -10.69
C LEU A 52 -9.06 3.44 -11.11
N VAL A 53 -9.59 4.45 -10.40
CA VAL A 53 -10.90 5.05 -10.69
C VAL A 53 -10.86 5.78 -12.03
N ASP A 54 -9.80 6.54 -12.30
CA ASP A 54 -9.62 7.32 -13.52
C ASP A 54 -9.21 6.47 -14.73
N GLY A 55 -8.61 5.30 -14.48
CA GLY A 55 -8.16 4.36 -15.49
C GLY A 55 -9.28 3.82 -16.39
N ARG A 56 -8.94 3.58 -17.66
CA ARG A 56 -9.87 3.05 -18.68
C ARG A 56 -9.30 1.90 -19.48
N ALA A 57 -7.98 1.87 -19.68
CA ALA A 57 -7.33 0.83 -20.46
C ALA A 57 -7.27 -0.48 -19.62
N PRO A 58 -7.65 -1.65 -20.18
CA PRO A 58 -7.72 -2.89 -19.41
C PRO A 58 -6.39 -3.33 -18.76
N ASP A 59 -5.28 -3.08 -19.43
CA ASP A 59 -3.93 -3.35 -18.95
C ASP A 59 -3.53 -2.43 -17.78
N GLU A 60 -3.81 -1.14 -17.88
CA GLU A 60 -3.63 -0.16 -16.79
C GLU A 60 -4.49 -0.51 -15.57
N LEU A 61 -5.76 -0.88 -15.78
CA LEU A 61 -6.66 -1.31 -14.72
C LEU A 61 -6.13 -2.54 -14.01
N LEU A 62 -5.68 -3.56 -14.75
CA LEU A 62 -5.13 -4.78 -14.18
C LEU A 62 -3.86 -4.50 -13.37
N ALA A 63 -2.94 -3.72 -13.93
CA ALA A 63 -1.67 -3.38 -13.29
C ALA A 63 -1.89 -2.59 -11.99
N THR A 64 -2.79 -1.61 -12.01
CA THR A 64 -3.11 -0.76 -10.86
C THR A 64 -3.87 -1.54 -9.79
N ALA A 65 -4.87 -2.34 -10.17
CA ALA A 65 -5.62 -3.19 -9.25
C ALA A 65 -4.73 -4.22 -8.53
N MET A 66 -3.75 -4.81 -9.23
CA MET A 66 -2.79 -5.73 -8.61
C MET A 66 -1.91 -5.03 -7.57
N LYS A 67 -1.42 -3.81 -7.87
CA LYS A 67 -0.66 -3.01 -6.89
C LYS A 67 -1.52 -2.61 -5.69
N LEU A 68 -2.76 -2.18 -5.93
CA LEU A 68 -3.70 -1.79 -4.87
C LEU A 68 -4.06 -2.98 -3.97
N TYR A 69 -4.26 -4.17 -4.55
CA TYR A 69 -4.43 -5.42 -3.80
C TYR A 69 -3.26 -5.66 -2.84
N ASP A 70 -2.02 -5.61 -3.36
CA ASP A 70 -0.82 -5.85 -2.56
C ASP A 70 -0.69 -4.81 -1.43
N ALA A 71 -0.89 -3.53 -1.73
CA ALA A 71 -0.81 -2.45 -0.76
C ALA A 71 -1.84 -2.61 0.38
N LEU A 72 -3.09 -2.94 0.06
CA LEU A 72 -4.15 -3.20 1.04
C LEU A 72 -3.85 -4.44 1.87
N ALA A 73 -3.41 -5.53 1.24
CA ALA A 73 -3.05 -6.76 1.93
C ALA A 73 -1.89 -6.55 2.92
N HIS A 74 -0.86 -5.82 2.51
CA HIS A 74 0.26 -5.46 3.36
C HIS A 74 -0.15 -4.55 4.52
N LEU A 75 -0.97 -3.53 4.27
CA LEU A 75 -1.45 -2.65 5.33
C LEU A 75 -2.28 -3.43 6.36
N ALA A 76 -3.20 -4.28 5.92
CA ALA A 76 -4.04 -5.09 6.83
C ALA A 76 -3.19 -6.00 7.72
N LEU A 77 -2.20 -6.69 7.16
CA LEU A 77 -1.29 -7.53 7.94
C LEU A 77 -0.45 -6.71 8.92
N ARG A 78 0.04 -5.54 8.51
CA ARG A 78 0.83 -4.68 9.42
C ARG A 78 -0.01 -4.05 10.52
N ALA A 79 -1.25 -3.64 10.22
CA ALA A 79 -2.19 -3.14 11.23
C ALA A 79 -2.52 -4.21 12.28
N ALA A 80 -2.54 -5.49 11.88
CA ALA A 80 -2.76 -6.63 12.76
C ALA A 80 -1.48 -7.17 13.44
N SER A 81 -0.33 -6.50 13.31
CA SER A 81 0.98 -6.99 13.77
C SER A 81 1.27 -8.43 13.31
N ALA A 82 0.88 -8.75 12.07
CA ALA A 82 1.08 -10.04 11.44
C ALA A 82 2.21 -9.99 10.41
N TRP A 83 3.04 -11.02 10.37
CA TRP A 83 4.11 -11.15 9.38
C TRP A 83 3.55 -11.23 7.96
N THR A 84 4.10 -10.43 7.04
CA THR A 84 3.69 -10.46 5.64
C THR A 84 4.28 -11.63 4.85
N GLY A 85 3.69 -11.98 3.71
CA GLY A 85 4.28 -12.88 2.72
C GLY A 85 4.40 -12.20 1.36
N THR A 86 4.74 -12.97 0.33
CA THR A 86 4.72 -12.57 -1.08
C THR A 86 3.95 -13.59 -1.91
N GLY A 87 3.41 -13.17 -3.06
CA GLY A 87 2.63 -14.02 -3.96
C GLY A 87 1.53 -14.80 -3.22
N LYS A 88 1.46 -16.13 -3.45
CA LYS A 88 0.45 -16.99 -2.79
C LYS A 88 0.47 -16.93 -1.26
N HIS A 89 1.62 -16.65 -0.64
CA HIS A 89 1.71 -16.58 0.81
C HIS A 89 1.12 -15.28 1.37
N LEU A 90 1.16 -14.18 0.61
CA LEU A 90 0.46 -12.94 0.97
C LEU A 90 -1.05 -13.20 1.03
N ALA A 91 -1.63 -13.78 -0.03
CA ALA A 91 -3.05 -14.09 -0.10
C ALA A 91 -3.50 -15.06 1.02
N ARG A 92 -2.71 -16.12 1.29
CA ARG A 92 -3.01 -17.08 2.37
C ARG A 92 -2.98 -16.42 3.76
N ARG A 93 -2.02 -15.54 4.01
CA ARG A 93 -1.91 -14.84 5.29
C ARG A 93 -3.01 -13.80 5.45
N LEU A 94 -3.31 -13.04 4.40
CA LEU A 94 -4.43 -12.11 4.41
C LEU A 94 -5.73 -12.85 4.72
N ARG A 95 -5.98 -13.99 4.07
CA ARG A 95 -7.15 -14.83 4.33
C ARG A 95 -7.27 -15.27 5.79
N ALA A 96 -6.16 -15.61 6.42
CA ALA A 96 -6.13 -16.05 7.82
C ALA A 96 -6.35 -14.89 8.81
N VAL A 97 -5.85 -13.69 8.51
CA VAL A 97 -5.85 -12.53 9.43
C VAL A 97 -7.05 -11.61 9.22
N ALA A 98 -7.43 -11.37 7.97
CA ALA A 98 -8.50 -10.46 7.56
C ALA A 98 -9.37 -11.10 6.46
N PRO A 99 -10.17 -12.14 6.78
CA PRO A 99 -10.91 -12.92 5.79
C PRO A 99 -11.91 -12.09 4.98
N VAL A 100 -12.58 -11.12 5.62
CA VAL A 100 -13.55 -10.22 4.94
C VAL A 100 -12.85 -9.38 3.87
N LEU A 101 -11.72 -8.75 4.21
CA LEU A 101 -10.93 -7.99 3.23
C LEU A 101 -10.40 -8.92 2.13
N ALA A 102 -9.97 -10.13 2.48
CA ALA A 102 -9.52 -11.10 1.48
C ALA A 102 -10.63 -11.47 0.47
N ASP A 103 -11.88 -11.56 0.91
CA ASP A 103 -13.03 -11.78 0.03
C ASP A 103 -13.37 -10.56 -0.83
N ASP A 104 -13.42 -9.38 -0.21
CA ASP A 104 -13.68 -8.12 -0.90
C ASP A 104 -12.65 -7.90 -2.03
N LEU A 105 -11.36 -8.14 -1.75
CA LEU A 105 -10.30 -7.96 -2.73
C LEU A 105 -10.33 -9.01 -3.86
N VAL A 106 -10.63 -10.27 -3.56
CA VAL A 106 -10.79 -11.30 -4.60
C VAL A 106 -11.98 -10.99 -5.51
N ALA A 107 -13.10 -10.55 -4.94
CA ALA A 107 -14.27 -10.15 -5.71
C ALA A 107 -13.99 -8.91 -6.56
N ALA A 108 -13.27 -7.91 -6.03
CA ALA A 108 -12.87 -6.73 -6.77
C ALA A 108 -11.97 -7.08 -7.96
N MET A 109 -10.95 -7.93 -7.75
CA MET A 109 -10.07 -8.42 -8.80
C MET A 109 -10.81 -9.23 -9.87
N ALA A 110 -11.76 -10.08 -9.48
CA ALA A 110 -12.54 -10.86 -10.43
C ALA A 110 -13.45 -9.98 -11.32
N ALA A 111 -13.91 -8.84 -10.80
CA ALA A 111 -14.78 -7.91 -11.53
C ALA A 111 -14.02 -6.89 -12.38
N ILE A 112 -12.75 -6.58 -12.09
CA ILE A 112 -12.07 -5.39 -12.65
C ILE A 112 -11.97 -5.35 -14.18
N ILE A 113 -11.89 -6.51 -14.84
CA ILE A 113 -11.85 -6.62 -16.30
C ILE A 113 -13.24 -6.81 -16.92
N PRO A 114 -14.04 -7.81 -16.52
CA PRO A 114 -15.35 -8.02 -17.16
C PRO A 114 -16.37 -6.92 -16.82
N GLN A 115 -16.23 -6.26 -15.66
CA GLN A 115 -17.15 -5.24 -15.15
C GLN A 115 -16.37 -4.13 -14.41
N PRO A 116 -15.61 -3.28 -15.12
CA PRO A 116 -14.67 -2.34 -14.50
C PRO A 116 -15.28 -1.45 -13.44
N GLU A 117 -16.47 -0.91 -13.68
CA GLU A 117 -17.17 -0.05 -12.72
C GLU A 117 -17.59 -0.80 -11.45
N ASP A 118 -17.86 -2.11 -11.52
CA ASP A 118 -18.08 -2.94 -10.33
C ASP A 118 -16.78 -3.20 -9.56
N GLY A 119 -15.71 -3.56 -10.28
CA GLY A 119 -14.39 -3.75 -9.69
C GLY A 119 -13.88 -2.50 -8.97
N LYS A 120 -13.98 -1.34 -9.61
CA LYS A 120 -13.62 -0.03 -9.05
C LYS A 120 -14.38 0.26 -7.76
N ARG A 121 -15.72 0.16 -7.77
CA ARG A 121 -16.54 0.41 -6.55
C ARG A 121 -16.19 -0.53 -5.39
N ARG A 122 -15.88 -1.81 -5.68
CA ARG A 122 -15.46 -2.78 -4.65
C ARG A 122 -14.11 -2.40 -4.06
N PHE A 123 -13.14 -1.99 -4.89
CA PHE A 123 -11.86 -1.47 -4.41
C PHE A 123 -12.04 -0.20 -3.58
N THR A 124 -12.85 0.77 -4.03
CA THR A 124 -13.18 1.97 -3.24
C THR A 124 -13.71 1.61 -1.85
N THR A 125 -14.69 0.70 -1.79
CA THR A 125 -15.27 0.25 -0.52
C THR A 125 -14.21 -0.41 0.39
N ALA A 126 -13.34 -1.24 -0.17
CA ALA A 126 -12.27 -1.89 0.58
C ALA A 126 -11.24 -0.87 1.11
N VAL A 127 -10.86 0.11 0.29
CA VAL A 127 -9.94 1.20 0.68
C VAL A 127 -10.56 2.03 1.79
N ASP A 128 -11.79 2.49 1.65
CA ASP A 128 -12.47 3.32 2.65
C ASP A 128 -12.52 2.62 4.01
N ARG A 129 -12.90 1.35 4.02
CA ARG A 129 -12.95 0.53 5.24
C ARG A 129 -11.56 0.34 5.85
N MET A 130 -10.55 0.07 5.04
CA MET A 130 -9.19 -0.17 5.53
C MET A 130 -8.54 1.12 6.05
N LEU A 131 -8.79 2.27 5.42
CA LEU A 131 -8.15 3.53 5.80
C LEU A 131 -8.90 4.27 6.91
N ALA A 132 -10.21 4.06 7.10
CA ALA A 132 -11.00 4.76 8.12
C ALA A 132 -10.39 4.71 9.54
N PRO A 133 -9.91 3.55 10.07
CA PRO A 133 -9.26 3.48 11.38
C PRO A 133 -7.90 4.18 11.45
N HIS A 134 -7.33 4.56 10.30
CA HIS A 134 -5.98 5.12 10.17
C HIS A 134 -5.98 6.61 9.78
N GLY A 135 -7.16 7.26 9.84
CA GLY A 135 -7.34 8.67 9.49
C GLY A 135 -7.82 8.91 8.06
N GLY A 136 -8.25 7.87 7.36
CA GLY A 136 -8.84 7.95 6.02
C GLY A 136 -7.82 8.11 4.88
N PRO A 137 -8.29 8.45 3.67
CA PRO A 137 -7.43 8.81 2.54
C PRO A 137 -6.41 9.91 2.89
N LEU A 138 -5.31 9.98 2.14
CA LEU A 138 -4.28 11.00 2.35
C LEU A 138 -3.64 11.40 1.02
N LEU A 139 -3.78 12.67 0.64
CA LEU A 139 -3.09 13.30 -0.49
C LEU A 139 -2.62 14.69 -0.08
N GLU A 140 -3.58 15.56 0.18
CA GLU A 140 -3.34 16.96 0.52
C GLU A 140 -2.41 17.08 1.73
N GLY A 141 -1.39 17.94 1.60
CA GLY A 141 -0.39 18.17 2.64
C GLY A 141 0.62 17.03 2.86
N TYR A 142 0.48 15.87 2.20
CA TYR A 142 1.53 14.84 2.25
C TYR A 142 2.74 15.29 1.44
N ARG A 143 3.93 15.19 2.04
CA ARG A 143 5.19 15.62 1.42
C ARG A 143 6.29 14.62 1.72
N LEU A 144 7.08 14.31 0.71
CA LEU A 144 8.33 13.59 0.85
C LEU A 144 9.49 14.58 0.74
N ALA A 145 10.51 14.40 1.58
CA ALA A 145 11.74 15.15 1.44
C ALA A 145 12.49 14.64 0.22
N ALA A 146 12.78 15.53 -0.73
CA ALA A 146 13.72 15.21 -1.80
C ALA A 146 15.10 14.87 -1.18
N PRO A 147 15.76 13.77 -1.61
CA PRO A 147 17.16 13.50 -1.30
C PRO A 147 18.03 14.73 -1.59
N ALA A 148 19.09 14.94 -0.81
CA ALA A 148 19.89 16.15 -0.89
C ALA A 148 20.51 16.35 -2.28
N GLU A 149 20.91 15.26 -2.91
CA GLU A 149 21.45 15.17 -4.27
C GLU A 149 20.44 15.51 -5.38
N TRP A 150 19.13 15.47 -5.08
CA TRP A 150 18.07 15.87 -6.03
C TRP A 150 17.67 17.34 -5.87
N ARG A 151 18.17 18.02 -4.82
CA ARG A 151 17.87 19.44 -4.60
C ARG A 151 18.81 20.29 -5.45
N SER A 152 18.26 21.01 -6.41
CA SER A 152 18.99 22.07 -7.09
C SER A 152 19.35 23.17 -6.08
N ALA A 153 20.51 23.79 -6.23
CA ALA A 153 20.85 25.00 -5.48
C ALA A 153 19.91 26.13 -5.91
N GLY A 154 18.76 26.26 -5.22
CA GLY A 154 17.80 27.36 -5.33
C GLY A 154 17.59 27.90 -6.74
N VAL A 155 16.87 27.17 -7.59
CA VAL A 155 16.32 27.80 -8.81
C VAL A 155 15.20 28.71 -8.35
N ALA A 156 15.44 30.03 -8.37
CA ALA A 156 14.39 31.01 -8.17
C ALA A 156 13.44 30.94 -9.38
N PHE A 157 12.24 30.41 -9.19
CA PHE A 157 11.19 30.53 -10.19
C PHE A 157 10.76 32.00 -10.23
N ALA A 158 10.86 32.64 -11.40
CA ALA A 158 10.40 34.02 -11.57
C ALA A 158 8.92 34.09 -11.20
N GLU A 159 8.57 34.96 -10.26
CA GLU A 159 7.18 35.23 -9.92
C GLU A 159 6.46 35.80 -11.16
N ASP A 160 5.26 35.28 -11.40
CA ASP A 160 4.43 35.54 -12.57
C ASP A 160 4.13 37.05 -12.72
N GLU A 161 4.74 37.70 -13.71
CA GLU A 161 4.51 39.11 -14.12
C GLU A 161 3.13 39.29 -14.81
N ALA A 162 2.08 38.69 -14.25
CA ALA A 162 0.73 38.70 -14.79
C ALA A 162 -0.22 39.67 -14.07
N ALA A 163 0.30 40.70 -13.40
CA ALA A 163 -0.49 41.79 -12.80
C ALA A 163 -0.12 43.16 -13.38
N GLY A 164 -0.15 43.29 -14.72
CA GLY A 164 0.30 44.51 -15.39
C GLY A 164 -0.28 44.77 -16.77
N ARG A 165 -1.49 44.28 -17.09
CA ARG A 165 -2.24 44.76 -18.27
C ARG A 165 -3.49 45.49 -17.82
N THR A 166 -3.26 46.77 -17.53
CA THR A 166 -4.24 47.83 -17.33
C THR A 166 -5.35 47.74 -18.36
N ARG A 167 -6.61 47.62 -17.89
CA ARG A 167 -7.79 47.98 -18.67
C ARG A 167 -7.60 49.40 -19.19
N ARG A 168 -7.35 49.58 -20.50
CA ARG A 168 -7.65 50.84 -21.17
C ARG A 168 -9.13 50.81 -21.55
N THR A 169 -9.90 51.56 -20.79
CA THR A 169 -11.14 52.21 -21.21
C THR A 169 -10.86 53.26 -22.29
N ALA A 170 -11.89 53.55 -23.10
CA ALA A 170 -12.07 54.57 -24.15
C ALA A 170 -12.07 53.94 -25.55
N GLU A 171 -13.04 54.15 -26.44
CA GLU A 171 -14.28 54.94 -26.48
C GLU A 171 -15.18 54.31 -27.57
#